data_AF-A0A2E0VUT9-F1
#
_entry.id   AF-A0A2E0VUT9-F1
#
_cell.length_a   1.000
_cell.length_b   1.000
_cell.length_c   1.000
_cell.angle_alpha   90.00
_cell.angle_beta   90.00
_cell.angle_gamma   90.00
#
_symmetry.space_group_name_H-M   'P 1'
#
loop_
_entity.id
_entity.type
_entity.pdbx_description
1 polymer ?
#
loop_
_entity_poly.entity_id
_entity_poly.type
_entity_poly.pdbx_seq_one_letter_code
_entity_poly.pdbx_strand_id
1 'polypeptide(L)'
;MIMKLTDKAFIGRPYITDGDSYQEIRDTLERVPFTWAIQTHYVPATDTDGAFIVASCKAIDACIQVAYSYEHSRQGAHYVAAVALIKRECSDMWENLTVLGSVEQGSGYLFCFGEDGLNT
;
A
#
# COMPACT_ATOMS: atom_id res chain seq x y z
N MET A 1 17.75 -19.06 -33.60
CA MET A 1 18.29 -17.71 -33.29
C MET A 1 17.43 -17.14 -32.17
N ILE A 2 17.97 -17.02 -30.96
CA ILE A 2 17.21 -16.74 -29.73
C ILE A 2 16.96 -15.24 -29.66
N MET A 3 15.70 -14.82 -29.71
CA MET A 3 15.29 -13.43 -29.53
C MET A 3 15.37 -13.10 -28.02
N LYS A 4 16.36 -12.29 -27.63
CA LYS A 4 16.42 -11.65 -26.31
C LYS A 4 15.36 -10.56 -26.27
N LEU A 5 14.28 -10.79 -25.53
CA LEU A 5 13.34 -9.74 -25.11
C LEU A 5 13.97 -8.92 -23.98
N THR A 6 14.99 -8.14 -24.32
CA THR A 6 15.35 -6.93 -23.59
C THR A 6 14.55 -5.82 -24.24
N ASP A 7 13.39 -5.44 -23.68
CA ASP A 7 12.85 -4.09 -23.82
C ASP A 7 11.53 -3.93 -23.06
N LYS A 8 11.57 -3.02 -22.07
CA LYS A 8 10.46 -2.19 -21.57
C LYS A 8 9.38 -2.92 -20.76
N ALA A 9 9.64 -3.09 -19.47
CA ALA A 9 8.59 -3.28 -18.48
C ALA A 9 7.83 -1.96 -18.31
N PHE A 10 6.86 -1.70 -19.19
CA PHE A 10 5.71 -0.92 -18.77
C PHE A 10 5.06 -1.74 -17.66
N ILE A 11 5.18 -1.32 -16.40
CA ILE A 11 4.39 -1.89 -15.30
C ILE A 11 2.96 -1.39 -15.50
N GLY A 12 2.30 -1.94 -16.52
CA GLY A 12 0.87 -1.84 -16.68
C GLY A 12 0.24 -2.45 -15.45
N ARG A 13 -0.76 -1.76 -14.87
CA ARG A 13 -1.63 -2.37 -13.86
C ARG A 13 -2.09 -3.72 -14.42
N PRO A 14 -1.99 -4.82 -13.64
CA PRO A 14 -2.42 -6.11 -14.11
C PRO A 14 -3.88 -6.01 -14.58
N TYR A 15 -4.09 -6.24 -15.87
CA TYR A 15 -5.41 -6.18 -16.49
C TYR A 15 -6.03 -7.56 -16.33
N ILE A 16 -6.98 -7.66 -15.40
CA ILE A 16 -7.71 -8.89 -15.10
C ILE A 16 -9.07 -8.81 -15.80
N THR A 17 -9.45 -9.87 -16.49
CA THR A 17 -10.72 -10.01 -17.20
C THR A 17 -11.57 -11.14 -16.61
N ASP A 18 -12.89 -11.11 -16.86
CA ASP A 18 -13.83 -12.13 -16.40
C ASP A 18 -13.54 -13.55 -16.97
N GLY A 19 -12.66 -13.65 -17.97
CA GLY A 19 -12.23 -14.91 -18.57
C GLY A 19 -10.97 -15.52 -17.97
N ASP A 20 -10.26 -14.81 -17.09
CA ASP A 20 -8.99 -15.27 -16.54
C ASP A 20 -9.21 -16.35 -15.47
N SER A 21 -8.40 -17.41 -15.52
CA SER A 21 -8.46 -18.44 -14.50
C SER A 21 -7.91 -17.93 -13.16
N TYR A 22 -8.34 -18.56 -12.06
CA TYR A 22 -7.87 -18.21 -10.72
C TYR A 22 -6.33 -18.29 -10.60
N GLN A 23 -5.70 -19.23 -11.29
CA GLN A 23 -4.25 -19.39 -11.28
C GLN A 23 -3.55 -18.25 -12.04
N GLU A 24 -4.09 -17.81 -13.19
CA GLU A 24 -3.54 -16.70 -13.96
C GLU A 24 -3.65 -15.38 -13.19
N ILE A 25 -4.76 -15.16 -12.48
CA ILE A 25 -4.94 -14.01 -11.60
C ILE A 25 -3.89 -14.02 -10.50
N ARG A 26 -3.72 -15.16 -9.81
CA ARG A 26 -2.76 -15.31 -8.73
C ARG A 26 -1.32 -15.09 -9.21
N ASP A 27 -0.92 -15.74 -10.29
CA ASP A 27 0.42 -15.61 -10.87
C ASP A 27 0.68 -14.17 -11.33
N THR A 28 -0.33 -13.50 -11.89
CA THR A 28 -0.23 -12.11 -12.33
C THR A 28 -0.05 -11.17 -11.14
N LEU A 29 -0.76 -11.40 -10.03
CA LEU A 29 -0.61 -10.63 -8.80
C LEU A 29 0.72 -10.92 -8.09
N GLU A 30 1.20 -12.17 -8.09
CA GLU A 30 2.54 -12.55 -7.59
C GLU A 30 3.67 -11.94 -8.45
N ARG A 31 3.38 -11.66 -9.73
CA ARG A 31 4.27 -10.95 -10.68
C ARG A 31 4.19 -9.44 -10.61
N VAL A 32 3.43 -8.84 -9.69
CA VAL A 32 3.57 -7.43 -9.31
C VAL A 32 4.39 -7.35 -8.01
N PRO A 33 5.69 -7.64 -8.04
CA PRO A 33 6.56 -7.32 -6.91
C PRO A 33 6.49 -5.82 -6.64
N PHE A 34 6.81 -5.42 -5.41
CA PHE A 34 6.94 -4.01 -5.00
C PHE A 34 5.64 -3.23 -4.81
N THR A 35 4.52 -3.91 -4.51
CA THR A 35 3.32 -3.23 -3.99
C THR A 35 3.02 -3.61 -2.54
N TRP A 36 2.70 -2.60 -1.73
CA TRP A 36 2.35 -2.75 -0.32
C TRP A 36 0.93 -2.28 -0.07
N ALA A 37 0.07 -3.22 0.28
CA ALA A 37 -1.28 -2.95 0.72
C ALA A 37 -1.27 -2.69 2.24
N ILE A 38 -1.51 -1.45 2.64
CA ILE A 38 -1.55 -1.02 4.04
C ILE A 38 -2.99 -0.81 4.44
N GLN A 39 -3.43 -1.59 5.41
CA GLN A 39 -4.73 -1.43 6.01
C GLN A 39 -4.59 -0.53 7.23
N THR A 40 -5.50 0.43 7.35
CA THR A 40 -5.56 1.33 8.49
C THR A 40 -6.90 1.20 9.19
N HIS A 41 -6.91 1.38 10.51
CA HIS A 41 -8.14 1.43 11.29
C HIS A 41 -8.05 2.51 12.37
N TYR A 42 -9.16 3.23 12.54
CA TYR A 42 -9.29 4.22 13.60
C TYR A 42 -9.63 3.53 14.91
N VAL A 43 -8.93 3.90 15.98
CA VAL A 43 -9.22 3.51 17.35
C VAL A 43 -9.61 4.77 18.13
N PRO A 44 -10.85 4.85 18.65
CA PRO A 44 -11.30 6.01 19.41
C PRO A 44 -10.52 6.16 20.71
N ALA A 45 -10.47 7.39 21.22
CA ALA A 45 -9.90 7.67 22.53
C ALA A 45 -10.63 6.89 23.63
N THR A 46 -9.87 6.54 24.67
CA THR A 46 -10.37 5.93 25.91
C THR A 46 -10.04 6.86 27.08
N ASP A 47 -10.43 6.47 28.29
CA ASP A 47 -10.14 7.26 29.50
C ASP A 47 -8.63 7.36 29.80
N THR A 48 -7.83 6.43 29.27
CA THR A 48 -6.38 6.34 29.51
C THR A 48 -5.53 6.74 28.32
N ASP A 49 -6.09 6.66 27.10
CA ASP A 49 -5.34 6.84 25.87
C ASP A 49 -6.06 7.77 24.88
N GLY A 50 -5.30 8.61 24.19
CA GLY A 50 -5.82 9.43 23.10
C GLY A 50 -6.28 8.59 21.89
N ALA A 51 -6.97 9.20 20.94
CA ALA A 51 -7.34 8.51 19.71
C ALA A 51 -6.11 8.26 18.82
N PHE A 52 -6.07 7.11 18.14
CA PHE A 52 -4.96 6.74 17.25
C PHE A 52 -5.45 5.99 16.02
N ILE A 53 -4.61 5.95 15.00
CA ILE A 53 -4.76 5.09 13.84
C ILE A 53 -3.72 4.00 13.92
N VAL A 54 -4.17 2.78 13.71
CA VAL A 54 -3.28 1.64 13.53
C VAL A 54 -3.13 1.40 12.04
N ALA A 55 -1.89 1.30 11.57
CA ALA A 55 -1.57 0.91 10.21
C ALA A 55 -0.88 -0.46 10.25
N SER A 56 -1.28 -1.38 9.36
CA SER A 56 -0.70 -2.71 9.26
C SER A 56 -0.51 -3.13 7.81
N CYS A 57 0.53 -3.91 7.55
CA CYS A 57 0.78 -4.48 6.24
C CYS A 57 1.25 -5.93 6.39
N LYS A 58 0.51 -6.86 5.79
CA LYS A 58 0.81 -8.30 5.87
C LYS A 58 2.06 -8.69 5.10
N ALA A 59 2.36 -8.02 3.99
CA ALA A 59 3.50 -8.36 3.14
C ALA A 59 4.86 -8.14 3.84
N ILE A 60 4.92 -7.18 4.76
CA ILE A 60 6.11 -6.84 5.56
C ILE A 60 6.00 -7.29 7.02
N ASP A 61 4.91 -7.99 7.38
CA ASP A 61 4.61 -8.44 8.75
C ASP A 61 4.79 -7.36 9.83
N ALA A 62 4.30 -6.15 9.55
CA ALA A 62 4.50 -4.99 10.42
C ALA A 62 3.19 -4.26 10.76
N CYS A 63 3.18 -3.65 11.94
CA CYS A 63 2.07 -2.87 12.48
C CYS A 63 2.59 -1.70 13.32
N ILE A 64 1.99 -0.52 13.16
CA ILE A 64 2.29 0.68 13.95
C ILE A 64 1.02 1.34 14.46
N GLN A 65 1.18 2.14 15.52
CA GLN A 65 0.16 3.04 16.03
C GLN A 65 0.67 4.47 15.88
N VAL A 66 -0.17 5.34 15.32
CA VAL A 66 0.13 6.76 15.14
C VAL A 66 -1.02 7.55 15.76
N ALA A 67 -0.70 8.57 16.56
CA ALA A 67 -1.72 9.45 17.14
C ALA A 67 -2.62 10.04 16.04
N TYR A 68 -3.92 10.13 16.31
CA TYR A 68 -4.87 10.68 15.35
C TYR A 68 -4.67 12.20 15.25
N SER A 69 -4.17 12.69 14.12
CA SER A 69 -4.04 14.13 13.91
C SER A 69 -5.37 14.73 13.46
N TYR A 70 -6.05 15.42 14.38
CA TYR A 70 -7.33 16.08 14.14
C TYR A 70 -7.25 17.25 13.14
N GLU A 71 -6.05 17.72 12.81
CA GLU A 71 -5.84 18.79 11.83
C GLU A 71 -5.99 18.31 10.38
N HIS A 72 -5.97 16.99 10.15
CA HIS A 72 -6.16 16.38 8.84
C HIS A 72 -7.61 15.96 8.63
N SER A 73 -7.99 15.81 7.36
CA SER A 73 -9.21 15.07 7.03
C SER A 73 -9.07 13.62 7.53
N ARG A 74 -10.20 12.91 7.71
CA ARG A 74 -10.17 11.50 8.15
C ARG A 74 -9.24 10.68 7.25
N GLN A 75 -9.43 10.73 5.94
CA GLN A 75 -8.55 10.03 4.99
C GLN A 75 -7.09 10.52 5.10
N GLY A 76 -6.86 11.81 5.29
CA GLY A 76 -5.51 12.39 5.46
C GLY A 76 -4.79 11.83 6.69
N ALA A 77 -5.45 11.73 7.84
CA ALA A 77 -4.87 11.13 9.04
C ALA A 77 -4.52 9.65 8.82
N HIS A 78 -5.39 8.90 8.14
CA HIS A 78 -5.16 7.52 7.75
C HIS A 78 -3.99 7.38 6.76
N TYR A 79 -3.88 8.29 5.80
CA TYR A 79 -2.77 8.36 4.87
C TYR A 79 -1.43 8.60 5.59
N VAL A 80 -1.38 9.54 6.54
CA VAL A 80 -0.17 9.81 7.33
C VAL A 80 0.28 8.56 8.09
N ALA A 81 -0.65 7.83 8.71
CA ALA A 81 -0.33 6.57 9.38
C ALA A 81 0.21 5.50 8.42
N ALA A 82 -0.38 5.40 7.22
CA ALA A 82 0.07 4.48 6.18
C ALA A 82 1.49 4.83 5.67
N VAL A 83 1.75 6.11 5.42
CA VAL A 83 3.07 6.64 5.06
C VAL A 83 4.10 6.36 6.17
N ALA A 84 3.75 6.61 7.43
CA ALA A 84 4.66 6.37 8.55
C ALA A 84 5.12 4.91 8.64
N LEU A 85 4.22 3.96 8.33
CA LEU A 85 4.55 2.53 8.30
C LEU A 85 5.54 2.21 7.16
N ILE A 86 5.28 2.64 5.93
CA ILE A 86 6.19 2.40 4.80
C ILE A 86 7.54 3.07 5.01
N LYS A 87 7.55 4.31 5.48
CA LYS A 87 8.81 5.02 5.70
C LYS A 87 9.67 4.34 6.76
N ARG A 88 9.05 3.67 7.74
CA ARG A 88 9.76 2.93 8.79
C ARG A 88 10.30 1.58 8.29
N GLU A 89 9.48 0.82 7.58
CA GLU A 89 9.81 -0.58 7.21
C GLU A 89 10.47 -0.71 5.83
N CYS A 90 10.21 0.25 4.92
CA CYS A 90 10.71 0.28 3.56
C CYS A 90 11.54 1.57 3.32
N SER A 91 12.32 2.01 4.31
CA SER A 91 13.08 3.28 4.25
C SER A 91 13.95 3.42 3.01
N ASP A 92 14.56 2.31 2.58
CA ASP A 92 15.51 2.28 1.47
C ASP A 92 14.84 2.49 0.10
N MET A 93 13.53 2.25 0.02
CA MET A 93 12.73 2.42 -1.20
C MET A 93 11.83 3.64 -1.14
N TRP A 94 11.66 4.28 0.02
CA TRP A 94 10.67 5.34 0.26
C TRP A 94 10.63 6.41 -0.83
N GLU A 95 11.78 6.90 -1.26
CA GLU A 95 11.89 7.96 -2.29
C GLU A 95 11.40 7.52 -3.69
N ASN A 96 11.26 6.21 -3.92
CA ASN A 96 10.77 5.63 -5.16
C ASN A 96 9.32 5.12 -5.04
N LEU A 97 8.70 5.25 -3.87
CA LEU A 97 7.33 4.76 -3.63
C LEU A 97 6.32 5.88 -3.73
N THR A 98 5.23 5.60 -4.45
CA THR A 98 4.05 6.46 -4.52
C THR A 98 2.80 5.70 -4.12
N VAL A 99 1.74 6.43 -3.79
CA VAL A 99 0.42 5.83 -3.59
C VAL A 99 -0.24 5.62 -4.94
N LEU A 100 -0.43 4.34 -5.28
CA LEU A 100 -1.10 3.90 -6.50
C LEU A 100 -2.62 4.04 -6.41
N GLY A 101 -3.16 4.02 -5.20
CA GLY A 101 -4.57 4.23 -4.94
C GLY A 101 -4.96 4.00 -3.47
N SER A 102 -6.18 4.39 -3.13
CA SER A 102 -6.76 4.14 -1.82
C SER A 102 -8.25 3.85 -1.92
N VAL A 103 -8.77 3.01 -1.03
CA VAL A 103 -10.20 2.72 -0.90
C VAL A 103 -10.60 2.71 0.57
N GLU A 104 -11.78 3.26 0.89
CA GLU A 104 -12.35 3.18 2.22
C GLU A 104 -12.82 1.74 2.50
N GLN A 105 -12.44 1.20 3.65
CA GLN A 105 -12.87 -0.14 4.09
C GLN A 105 -13.24 -0.11 5.57
N GLY A 106 -14.52 -0.36 5.85
CA GLY A 106 -15.03 -0.43 7.22
C GLY A 106 -14.76 0.85 8.01
N SER A 107 -14.00 0.75 9.10
CA SER A 107 -13.65 1.89 9.96
C SER A 107 -12.40 2.66 9.52
N GLY A 108 -11.75 2.29 8.42
CA GLY A 108 -10.53 2.96 7.93
C GLY A 108 -10.32 2.83 6.42
N TYR A 109 -9.07 2.71 6.01
CA TYR A 109 -8.68 2.76 4.60
C TYR A 109 -7.65 1.69 4.25
N LEU A 110 -7.71 1.22 3.02
CA LEU A 110 -6.66 0.46 2.38
C LEU A 110 -5.91 1.39 1.43
N PHE A 111 -4.60 1.54 1.64
CA PHE A 111 -3.70 2.25 0.73
C PHE A 111 -2.80 1.26 0.02
N CYS A 112 -2.64 1.42 -1.29
CA CYS A 112 -1.69 0.65 -2.07
C CYS A 112 -0.50 1.56 -2.42
N PHE A 113 0.68 1.19 -1.93
CA PHE A 113 1.95 1.81 -2.31
C PHE A 113 2.64 0.95 -3.35
N GLY A 114 3.40 1.57 -4.23
CA GLY A 114 4.33 0.86 -5.11
C GLY A 114 5.25 1.84 -5.84
N GLU A 115 6.12 1.33 -6.69
CA GLU A 115 7.08 2.18 -7.40
C GLU A 115 6.39 3.25 -8.25
N ASP A 116 6.93 4.47 -8.24
CA ASP A 116 6.38 5.62 -8.96
C ASP A 116 6.56 5.55 -10.48
N GLY A 117 7.43 4.65 -10.95
CA GLY A 117 7.76 4.46 -12.36
C GLY A 117 8.47 5.67 -13.00
N LEU A 118 8.92 6.65 -12.20
CA LEU A 118 9.60 7.86 -12.66
C LEU A 118 11.11 7.80 -12.45
N ASN A 119 11.59 6.98 -11.51
CA ASN A 119 13.02 6.84 -11.17
C ASN A 119 13.73 5.61 -11.78
N THR A 120 13.18 5.01 -12.85
CA THR A 120 13.80 3.88 -13.58
C THR A 120 14.54 4.31 -14.85
#